data_AF-A0A176RZ12-F1
#
_entry.id   AF-A0A176RZ12-F1
#
_cell.length_a   1.000
_cell.length_b   1.000
_cell.length_c   1.000
_cell.angle_alpha   90.00
_cell.angle_beta   90.00
_cell.angle_gamma   90.00
#
_symmetry.space_group_name_H-M   'P 1'
#
loop_
_entity.id
_entity.type
_entity.pdbx_description
1 polymer ?
#
loop_
_entity_poly.entity_id
_entity_poly.type
_entity_poly.pdbx_seq_one_letter_code
_entity_poly.pdbx_strand_id
1 'polypeptide(L)'
;MIKSGEIQSIAAKYKVRDRQIEKDYIISWILYGISQNEFLFKNLAFKGGTVLKKVYFPEYRFSEDLDFSLIEKAIIIDDIWQEVEQIFEFIYDESRIQLSLKSQHEHVTGSVNFYIYYAGPLGGTKDVKVDITKGE
;
A
#
# COMPACT_ATOMS: atom_id res chain seq x y z
N MET A 1 -4.45 7.05 -15.09
CA MET A 1 -4.82 5.72 -14.54
C MET A 1 -4.63 4.65 -15.62
N ILE A 2 -4.02 3.50 -15.28
CA ILE A 2 -3.82 2.37 -16.21
C ILE A 2 -5.16 1.83 -16.71
N LYS A 3 -5.25 1.44 -17.99
CA LYS A 3 -6.49 0.89 -18.57
C LYS A 3 -6.62 -0.60 -18.26
N SER A 4 -7.85 -1.11 -18.21
CA SER A 4 -8.14 -2.53 -17.98
C SER A 4 -7.46 -3.46 -19.01
N GLY A 5 -7.39 -3.05 -20.28
CA GLY A 5 -6.69 -3.81 -21.32
C GLY A 5 -5.17 -3.91 -21.11
N GLU A 6 -4.55 -2.88 -20.52
CA GLU A 6 -3.12 -2.91 -20.16
C GLU A 6 -2.90 -3.86 -18.98
N ILE A 7 -3.79 -3.83 -17.98
CA ILE A 7 -3.78 -4.78 -16.85
C ILE A 7 -3.85 -6.21 -17.37
N GLN A 8 -4.80 -6.52 -18.26
CA GLN A 8 -4.98 -7.86 -18.84
C GLN A 8 -3.75 -8.31 -19.63
N SER A 9 -3.15 -7.41 -20.42
CA SER A 9 -1.94 -7.70 -21.18
C SER A 9 -0.76 -8.06 -20.28
N ILE A 10 -0.54 -7.28 -19.22
CA ILE A 10 0.50 -7.53 -18.22
C ILE A 10 0.22 -8.82 -17.45
N ALA A 11 -1.03 -9.05 -17.05
CA ALA A 11 -1.43 -10.26 -16.32
C ALA A 11 -1.17 -11.52 -17.15
N ALA A 12 -1.52 -11.50 -18.44
CA ALA A 12 -1.24 -12.58 -19.37
C ALA A 12 0.26 -12.83 -19.54
N LYS A 13 1.06 -11.76 -19.68
CA LYS A 13 2.53 -11.86 -19.78
C LYS A 13 3.14 -12.55 -18.57
N TYR A 14 2.70 -12.17 -17.36
CA TYR A 14 3.22 -12.73 -16.11
C TYR A 14 2.48 -14.01 -15.65
N LYS A 15 1.47 -14.48 -16.40
CA LYS A 15 0.65 -15.65 -16.08
C LYS A 15 0.00 -15.57 -14.68
N VAL A 16 -0.51 -14.39 -14.34
CA VAL A 16 -1.19 -14.11 -13.07
C VAL A 16 -2.61 -13.59 -13.32
N ARG A 17 -3.39 -13.42 -12.26
CA ARG A 17 -4.74 -12.86 -12.35
C ARG A 17 -4.69 -11.35 -12.56
N ASP A 18 -5.61 -10.80 -13.34
CA ASP A 18 -5.75 -9.35 -13.56
C ASP A 18 -5.78 -8.56 -12.24
N ARG A 19 -6.48 -9.09 -11.23
CA ARG A 19 -6.58 -8.49 -9.90
C ARG A 19 -5.22 -8.35 -9.19
N GLN A 20 -4.27 -9.25 -9.44
CA GLN A 20 -2.94 -9.15 -8.84
C GLN A 20 -2.15 -8.00 -9.47
N ILE A 21 -2.28 -7.79 -10.78
CA ILE A 21 -1.66 -6.65 -11.48
C ILE A 21 -2.31 -5.33 -11.06
N GLU A 22 -3.64 -5.30 -10.96
CA GLU A 22 -4.35 -4.14 -10.45
C GLU A 22 -3.89 -3.79 -9.03
N LYS A 23 -3.83 -4.78 -8.14
CA LYS A 23 -3.40 -4.58 -6.75
C LYS A 23 -1.94 -4.14 -6.67
N ASP A 24 -1.05 -4.68 -7.50
CA ASP A 24 0.35 -4.25 -7.61
C ASP A 24 0.48 -2.78 -8.05
N TYR A 25 -0.38 -2.34 -8.99
CA TYR A 25 -0.48 -0.95 -9.41
C TYR A 25 -0.95 -0.03 -8.27
N ILE A 26 -1.96 -0.43 -7.50
CA ILE A 26 -2.44 0.33 -6.33
C ILE A 26 -1.37 0.40 -5.23
N ILE A 27 -0.69 -0.70 -4.95
CA ILE A 27 0.44 -0.75 -4.00
C ILE A 27 1.53 0.26 -4.42
N SER A 28 1.83 0.37 -5.71
CA SER A 28 2.78 1.38 -6.21
C SER A 28 2.33 2.81 -5.93
N TRP A 29 1.03 3.13 -6.06
CA TRP A 29 0.50 4.44 -5.70
C TRP A 29 0.55 4.73 -4.21
N ILE A 30 0.23 3.74 -3.36
CA ILE A 30 0.32 3.89 -1.90
C ILE A 30 1.77 4.15 -1.49
N LEU A 31 2.73 3.37 -2.01
CA LEU A 31 4.16 3.56 -1.75
C LEU A 31 4.65 4.94 -2.23
N TYR A 32 4.13 5.42 -3.36
CA TYR A 32 4.43 6.77 -3.84
C TYR A 32 3.85 7.84 -2.92
N GLY A 33 2.59 7.72 -2.48
CA GLY A 33 2.00 8.64 -1.50
C GLY A 33 2.79 8.69 -0.19
N ILE A 34 3.19 7.53 0.34
CA ILE A 34 4.05 7.44 1.53
C ILE A 34 5.40 8.15 1.30
N SER A 35 6.00 8.02 0.12
CA SER A 35 7.29 8.66 -0.17
C SER A 35 7.21 10.17 -0.35
N GLN A 36 6.03 10.70 -0.70
CA GLN A 36 5.79 12.14 -0.79
C GLN A 36 5.40 12.78 0.55
N ASN A 37 4.97 11.98 1.53
CA ASN A 37 4.66 12.45 2.88
C ASN A 37 5.90 12.40 3.77
N GLU A 38 6.41 13.56 4.20
CA GLU A 38 7.66 13.66 4.95
C GLU A 38 7.62 12.89 6.29
N PHE A 39 6.49 12.92 6.99
CA PHE A 39 6.33 12.21 8.26
C PHE A 39 6.35 10.69 8.05
N LEU A 40 5.54 10.16 7.15
CA LEU A 40 5.47 8.72 6.88
C LEU A 40 6.79 8.21 6.31
N PHE A 41 7.40 8.93 5.37
CA PHE A 41 8.68 8.56 4.77
C PHE A 41 9.81 8.43 5.81
N LYS A 42 9.88 9.36 6.77
CA LYS A 42 10.91 9.34 7.83
C LYS A 42 10.70 8.26 8.88
N ASN A 43 9.47 7.79 9.04
CA ASN A 43 9.10 6.98 10.20
C ASN A 43 8.69 5.54 9.85
N LEU A 44 8.38 5.24 8.58
CA LEU A 44 8.02 3.91 8.12
C LEU A 44 9.12 3.29 7.25
N ALA A 45 9.78 2.26 7.77
CA ALA A 45 10.72 1.45 7.00
C ALA A 45 9.98 0.33 6.26
N PHE A 46 9.99 0.38 4.92
CA PHE A 46 9.34 -0.63 4.08
C PHE A 46 10.08 -1.97 4.14
N LYS A 47 9.37 -3.07 4.43
CA LYS A 47 9.92 -4.42 4.57
C LYS A 47 9.02 -5.51 3.95
N GLY A 48 9.32 -6.77 4.23
CA GLY A 48 8.48 -7.90 3.85
C GLY A 48 8.62 -8.34 2.38
N GLY A 49 7.67 -9.16 1.93
CA GLY A 49 7.73 -9.80 0.60
C GLY A 49 7.53 -8.82 -0.56
N THR A 50 6.84 -7.71 -0.32
CA THR A 50 6.55 -6.70 -1.35
C THR A 50 7.80 -5.89 -1.72
N VAL A 51 8.71 -5.64 -0.75
CA VAL A 51 10.04 -5.06 -1.03
C VAL A 51 10.84 -5.93 -2.00
N LEU A 52 10.79 -7.26 -1.85
CA LEU A 52 11.52 -8.16 -2.73
C LEU A 52 11.12 -7.95 -4.20
N LYS A 53 9.82 -7.79 -4.47
CA LYS A 53 9.30 -7.52 -5.82
C LYS A 53 9.58 -6.09 -6.28
N LYS A 54 9.36 -5.09 -5.43
CA LYS A 54 9.39 -3.67 -5.80
C LYS A 54 10.79 -3.07 -5.86
N VAL A 55 11.76 -3.63 -5.13
CA VAL A 55 13.09 -3.03 -4.96
C VAL A 55 14.21 -3.93 -5.49
N TYR A 56 14.20 -5.23 -5.15
CA TYR A 56 15.37 -6.09 -5.38
C TYR A 56 15.25 -7.00 -6.60
N PHE A 57 14.08 -7.60 -6.83
CA PHE A 57 13.88 -8.67 -7.78
C PHE A 57 12.61 -8.43 -8.62
N PRO A 58 12.72 -7.73 -9.76
CA PRO A 58 11.58 -7.44 -10.63
C PRO A 58 10.82 -8.68 -11.12
N GLU A 59 11.46 -9.85 -11.15
CA GLU A 59 10.86 -11.13 -11.55
C GLU A 59 10.30 -11.95 -10.36
N TYR A 60 10.35 -11.42 -9.14
CA TYR A 60 9.75 -12.09 -7.99
C TYR A 60 8.23 -12.22 -8.14
N ARG A 61 7.61 -13.07 -7.31
CA ARG A 61 6.16 -13.20 -7.28
C ARG A 61 5.49 -11.88 -6.86
N PHE A 62 4.29 -11.64 -7.38
CA PHE A 62 3.48 -10.52 -6.89
C PHE A 62 3.11 -10.76 -5.42
N SER A 63 3.22 -9.70 -4.64
CA SER A 63 2.80 -9.64 -3.24
C SER A 63 1.58 -8.72 -3.15
N GLU A 64 0.74 -8.97 -2.15
CA GLU A 64 -0.55 -8.31 -2.01
C GLU A 64 -0.67 -7.45 -0.75
N ASP A 65 0.32 -7.52 0.13
CA ASP A 65 0.30 -6.81 1.41
C ASP A 65 1.41 -5.75 1.47
N LEU A 66 1.33 -4.85 2.44
CA LEU A 66 2.36 -3.86 2.72
C LEU A 66 2.83 -4.02 4.16
N ASP A 67 4.13 -4.28 4.34
CA ASP A 67 4.74 -4.46 5.65
C ASP A 67 5.70 -3.30 5.96
N PHE A 68 5.57 -2.70 7.13
CA PHE A 68 6.46 -1.64 7.62
C PHE A 68 6.96 -1.90 9.04
N SER A 69 8.19 -1.46 9.32
CA SER A 69 8.69 -1.24 10.69
C SER A 69 8.56 0.24 11.03
N LEU A 70 8.06 0.55 12.22
CA LEU A 70 8.09 1.90 12.78
C LEU A 70 9.49 2.21 13.32
N ILE A 71 10.12 3.25 12.81
CA ILE A 71 11.51 3.60 13.13
C ILE A 71 11.61 4.19 14.55
N GLU A 72 10.73 5.15 14.88
CA GLU A 72 10.71 5.80 16.19
C GLU A 72 9.57 5.24 17.07
N LYS A 73 9.92 4.72 18.24
CA LYS A 73 8.96 4.05 19.15
C LYS A 73 8.01 5.03 19.82
N ALA A 74 8.43 6.28 19.98
CA ALA A 74 7.64 7.33 20.60
C ALA A 74 6.47 7.84 19.75
N ILE A 75 6.36 7.42 18.49
CA ILE A 75 5.28 7.86 17.59
C ILE A 75 3.93 7.31 18.05
N ILE A 76 2.96 8.22 18.08
CA ILE A 76 1.56 7.93 18.37
C ILE A 76 0.92 7.41 17.09
N ILE A 77 0.19 6.31 17.19
CA ILE A 77 -0.43 5.65 16.02
C ILE A 77 -1.48 6.56 15.36
N ASP A 78 -2.17 7.40 16.11
CA ASP A 78 -3.12 8.38 15.57
C ASP A 78 -2.47 9.39 14.61
N ASP A 79 -1.21 9.78 14.84
CA ASP A 79 -0.48 10.65 13.93
C ASP A 79 -0.26 9.96 12.58
N ILE A 80 0.03 8.65 12.59
CA ILE A 80 0.16 7.85 11.36
C ILE A 80 -1.17 7.85 10.59
N TRP A 81 -2.31 7.77 11.27
CA TRP A 81 -3.62 7.78 10.61
C TRP A 81 -3.91 9.09 9.92
N GLN A 82 -3.66 10.21 10.58
CA GLN A 82 -3.86 11.54 10.00
C GLN A 82 -3.02 11.72 8.73
N GLU A 83 -1.76 11.27 8.76
CA GLU A 83 -0.88 11.36 7.61
C GLU A 83 -1.26 10.36 6.50
N VAL A 84 -1.76 9.17 6.85
CA VAL A 84 -2.28 8.19 5.87
C VAL A 84 -3.53 8.73 5.16
N GLU A 85 -4.40 9.48 5.84
CA GLU A 85 -5.56 10.12 5.20
C GLU A 85 -5.12 11.22 4.22
N GLN A 86 -4.11 12.01 4.57
CA GLN A 86 -3.54 13.03 3.68
C GLN A 86 -2.99 12.43 2.38
N ILE A 87 -2.33 11.27 2.43
CA ILE A 87 -1.83 10.63 1.19
C ILE A 87 -2.96 10.15 0.29
N PHE A 88 -4.17 9.88 0.82
CA PHE A 88 -5.31 9.48 -0.01
C PHE A 88 -5.81 10.64 -0.85
N GLU A 89 -5.87 11.84 -0.28
CA GLU A 89 -6.21 13.07 -1.03
C GLU A 89 -5.20 13.33 -2.14
N PHE A 90 -3.91 13.26 -1.82
CA PHE A 90 -2.83 13.38 -2.79
C PHE A 90 -2.96 12.34 -3.94
N ILE A 91 -3.15 11.07 -3.61
CA ILE A 91 -3.31 10.01 -4.62
C ILE A 91 -4.56 10.24 -5.46
N TYR A 92 -5.66 10.70 -4.86
CA TYR A 92 -6.88 10.99 -5.60
C TYR A 92 -6.68 12.13 -6.61
N ASP A 93 -5.99 13.20 -6.23
CA ASP A 93 -5.75 14.33 -7.12
C ASP A 93 -4.84 13.96 -8.30
N GLU A 94 -3.81 13.16 -8.05
CA GLU A 94 -2.85 12.73 -9.07
C GLU A 94 -3.40 11.63 -10.01
N SER A 95 -4.24 10.74 -9.49
CA SER A 95 -4.56 9.49 -10.20
C SER A 95 -6.06 9.22 -10.38
N ARG A 96 -6.92 9.93 -9.64
CA ARG A 96 -8.36 9.66 -9.47
C ARG A 96 -8.69 8.31 -8.85
N ILE A 97 -7.70 7.63 -8.26
CA ILE A 97 -7.91 6.42 -7.45
C ILE A 97 -8.50 6.87 -6.12
N GLN A 98 -9.66 6.33 -5.77
CA GLN A 98 -10.28 6.56 -4.47
C GLN A 98 -9.74 5.56 -3.47
N LEU A 99 -9.20 6.05 -2.36
CA LEU A 99 -8.72 5.26 -1.22
C LEU A 99 -9.50 5.61 0.04
N SER A 100 -9.69 4.65 0.93
CA SER A 100 -10.29 4.89 2.25
C SER A 100 -9.85 3.86 3.29
N LEU A 101 -9.89 4.22 4.57
CA LEU A 101 -9.65 3.30 5.68
C LEU A 101 -10.92 2.50 6.01
N LYS A 102 -10.79 1.18 6.18
CA LYS A 102 -11.93 0.31 6.56
C LYS A 102 -12.00 0.01 8.05
N SER A 103 -10.88 -0.40 8.64
CA SER A 103 -10.81 -0.85 10.03
C SER A 103 -9.38 -0.72 10.54
N GLN A 104 -9.25 -0.20 11.75
CA GLN A 104 -7.99 -0.07 12.47
C GLN A 104 -8.00 -1.08 13.62
N HIS A 105 -6.97 -1.93 13.71
CA HIS A 105 -6.79 -2.82 14.84
C HIS A 105 -5.40 -2.57 15.42
N GLU A 106 -5.36 -2.07 16.65
CA GLU A 106 -4.13 -1.97 17.43
C GLU A 106 -3.98 -3.23 18.30
N HIS A 107 -2.85 -3.92 18.16
CA HIS A 107 -2.50 -5.03 19.02
C HIS A 107 -1.86 -4.51 20.31
N VAL A 108 -2.01 -5.26 21.40
CA VAL A 108 -1.42 -4.96 22.73
C VAL A 108 0.11 -4.76 22.66
N THR A 109 0.77 -5.29 21.62
CA THR A 109 2.21 -5.14 21.37
C THR A 109 2.61 -3.81 20.75
N GLY A 110 1.63 -2.95 20.40
CA GLY A 110 1.85 -1.70 19.66
C GLY A 110 2.05 -1.88 18.15
N SER A 111 1.96 -3.12 17.65
CA SER A 111 1.82 -3.40 16.22
C SER A 111 0.40 -3.10 15.77
N VAL A 112 0.24 -2.63 14.55
CA VAL A 112 -1.02 -2.16 14.00
C VAL A 112 -1.25 -2.78 12.64
N ASN A 113 -2.44 -3.30 12.41
CA ASN A 113 -2.86 -3.75 11.09
C ASN A 113 -4.15 -3.07 10.66
N PHE A 114 -4.21 -2.71 9.39
CA PHE A 114 -5.34 -2.03 8.81
C PHE A 114 -5.51 -2.39 7.34
N TYR A 115 -6.66 -2.03 6.78
CA TYR A 115 -6.99 -2.26 5.38
C TYR A 115 -7.29 -0.93 4.70
N ILE A 116 -6.60 -0.69 3.59
CA ILE A 116 -6.89 0.42 2.68
C ILE A 116 -7.80 -0.12 1.58
N TYR A 117 -9.03 0.38 1.56
CA TYR A 117 -9.97 0.15 0.48
C TYR A 117 -9.62 0.98 -0.73
N TYR A 118 -9.81 0.41 -1.92
CA TYR A 118 -9.61 1.12 -3.17
C TYR A 118 -10.68 0.78 -4.21
N ALA A 119 -10.99 1.78 -5.06
CA ALA A 119 -11.73 1.62 -6.30
C ALA A 119 -10.75 1.75 -7.48
N GLY A 120 -10.37 0.60 -8.05
CA GLY A 120 -9.35 0.51 -9.10
C GLY A 120 -9.92 0.42 -10.52
N PRO A 121 -9.04 0.38 -11.54
CA PRO A 121 -9.41 0.33 -12.96
C PRO A 121 -10.29 -0.84 -13.40
N LEU A 122 -10.30 -1.97 -12.67
CA LEU A 122 -11.17 -3.11 -12.95
C LEU A 122 -12.56 -3.00 -12.31
N GLY A 123 -12.83 -1.90 -11.59
CA GLY A 123 -14.08 -1.68 -10.88
C GLY A 123 -14.25 -2.56 -9.64
N GLY A 124 -15.29 -2.26 -8.87
CA GLY A 124 -15.55 -2.89 -7.56
C GLY A 124 -14.55 -2.47 -6.48
N THR A 125 -14.99 -2.54 -5.23
CA THR A 125 -14.17 -2.22 -4.06
C THR A 125 -13.31 -3.41 -3.67
N LYS A 126 -12.02 -3.17 -3.46
CA LYS A 126 -11.01 -4.15 -3.04
C LYS A 126 -10.17 -3.54 -1.92
N ASP A 127 -9.23 -4.32 -1.38
CA ASP A 127 -8.37 -3.86 -0.30
C ASP A 127 -6.91 -4.27 -0.45
N VAL A 128 -6.05 -3.49 0.20
CA VAL A 128 -4.64 -3.80 0.49
C VAL A 128 -4.50 -3.85 2.01
N LYS A 129 -3.95 -4.94 2.53
CA LYS A 129 -3.60 -5.05 3.95
C LYS A 129 -2.29 -4.32 4.20
N VAL A 130 -2.24 -3.56 5.28
CA VAL A 130 -1.03 -2.89 5.75
C VAL A 130 -0.76 -3.30 7.18
N ASP A 131 0.47 -3.74 7.43
CA ASP A 131 0.97 -4.11 8.75
C ASP A 131 2.13 -3.16 9.14
N ILE A 132 2.02 -2.54 10.31
CA ILE A 132 3.06 -1.70 10.92
C ILE A 132 3.48 -2.34 12.24
N THR A 133 4.77 -2.60 12.40
CA THR A 133 5.31 -3.27 13.60
C THR A 133 6.24 -2.33 14.36
N LYS A 134 6.19 -2.36 15.70
CA LYS A 134 7.11 -1.58 16.55
C LYS A 134 8.33 -2.41 16.96
N GLY A 135 9.53 -1.92 16.65
CA GLY A 135 10.77 -2.42 17.25
C GLY A 135 11.39 -3.68 16.65
N GLU A 136 11.27 -3.89 15.34
CA GLU A 136 12.09 -4.83 14.55
C GLU A 136 13.05 -4.08 13.64
#